data_AF-A0A954JSU1-F1
#
_entry.id   AF-A0A954JSU1-F1
#
_cell.length_a   1.000
_cell.length_b   1.000
_cell.length_c   1.000
_cell.angle_alpha   90.00
_cell.angle_beta   90.00
_cell.angle_gamma   90.00
#
_symmetry.space_group_name_H-M   'P 1'
#
loop_
_entity.id
_entity.type
_entity.pdbx_description
1 polymer ?
#
loop_
_entity_poly.entity_id
_entity_poly.type
_entity_poly.pdbx_seq_one_letter_code
_entity_poly.pdbx_strand_id
1 'polypeptide(L)'
;MDWHIVVTFLVLSGVICSLTFLRASADTILMGGLTILVITGVIQAEEAIAGFANEGLIAVAFLFVVSEGIRQTGGFAFTGQQMLGRPNSLTDAQARVMVPSAILSAFLNNTPVVAMMMPVISDWAKKMRISVSHLMLPLSYAAILGGLCTLVGT
;
A
#
# COMPACT_ATOMS: atom_id res chain seq x y z
N MET A 1 33.41 11.16 15.74
CA MET A 1 32.20 10.97 14.92
C MET A 1 32.01 9.51 14.52
N ASP A 2 33.06 8.69 14.58
CA ASP A 2 33.07 7.33 14.00
C ASP A 2 32.20 6.31 14.74
N TRP A 3 32.08 6.42 16.07
CA TRP A 3 31.29 5.46 16.86
C TRP A 3 29.79 5.57 16.59
N HIS A 4 29.27 6.80 16.37
CA HIS A 4 27.87 7.00 16.00
C HIS A 4 27.57 6.32 14.66
N ILE A 5 28.48 6.42 13.68
CA ILE A 5 28.33 5.77 12.37
C ILE A 5 28.22 4.25 12.52
N VAL A 6 29.12 3.66 13.32
CA VAL A 6 29.11 2.21 13.57
C VAL A 6 27.80 1.77 14.23
N VAL A 7 27.33 2.51 15.25
CA VAL A 7 26.07 2.21 15.93
C VAL A 7 24.88 2.34 14.98
N THR A 8 24.81 3.40 14.18
CA THR A 8 23.74 3.57 13.18
C THR A 8 23.74 2.42 12.17
N PHE A 9 24.91 2.02 11.65
CA PHE A 9 25.01 0.91 10.72
C PHE A 9 24.57 -0.43 11.33
N LEU A 10 24.97 -0.69 12.57
CA LEU A 10 24.56 -1.90 13.30
C LEU A 10 23.05 -1.92 13.52
N VAL A 11 22.46 -0.79 13.93
CA VAL A 11 21.01 -0.68 14.14
C VAL A 11 20.26 -0.87 12.82
N LEU A 12 20.67 -0.19 11.74
CA LEU A 12 20.05 -0.33 10.41
C LEU A 12 20.13 -1.76 9.90
N SER A 13 21.30 -2.40 10.01
CA SER A 13 21.47 -3.80 9.62
C SER A 13 20.60 -4.73 10.46
N GLY A 14 20.52 -4.48 11.78
CA GLY A 14 19.67 -5.21 12.70
C GLY A 14 18.18 -5.07 12.38
N VAL A 15 17.72 -3.87 12.03
CA VAL A 15 16.34 -3.60 11.59
C VAL A 15 16.03 -4.36 10.29
N ILE A 16 16.91 -4.30 9.28
CA ILE A 16 16.70 -4.99 8.00
C ILE A 16 16.66 -6.50 8.20
N CYS A 17 17.61 -7.06 8.96
CA CYS A 17 17.61 -8.48 9.31
C CYS A 17 16.33 -8.87 10.07
N SER A 18 15.90 -8.06 11.03
CA SER A 18 14.68 -8.32 11.81
C SER A 18 13.44 -8.29 10.92
N LEU A 19 13.32 -7.34 10.00
CA LEU A 19 12.20 -7.28 9.03
C LEU A 19 12.17 -8.49 8.10
N THR A 20 13.33 -9.09 7.82
CA THR A 20 13.46 -10.23 6.90
C THR A 20 13.21 -11.57 7.61
N PHE A 21 13.78 -11.75 8.80
CA PHE A 21 13.82 -13.05 9.48
C PHE A 21 12.83 -13.17 10.64
N LEU A 22 12.40 -12.05 11.22
CA LEU A 22 11.50 -12.03 12.37
C LEU A 22 10.06 -11.80 11.90
N ARG A 23 9.13 -12.62 12.39
CA ARG A 23 7.67 -12.43 12.18
C ARG A 23 7.07 -11.40 13.16
N ALA A 24 7.84 -10.37 13.54
CA ALA A 24 7.32 -9.27 14.33
C ALA A 24 6.68 -8.22 13.42
N SER A 25 5.78 -7.41 13.95
CA SER A 25 5.19 -6.31 13.19
C SER A 25 6.25 -5.26 12.88
N ALA A 26 6.17 -4.68 11.66
CA ALA A 26 7.16 -3.74 11.18
C ALA A 26 7.25 -2.49 12.08
N ASP A 27 6.12 -2.03 12.62
CA ASP A 27 6.06 -0.93 13.60
C ASP A 27 6.95 -1.20 14.82
N THR A 28 6.89 -2.40 15.38
CA THR A 28 7.61 -2.76 16.60
C THR A 28 9.13 -2.82 16.33
N ILE A 29 9.52 -3.37 15.19
CA ILE A 29 10.94 -3.44 14.78
C ILE A 29 11.51 -2.02 14.56
N LEU A 30 10.77 -1.16 13.85
CA LEU A 30 11.20 0.21 13.56
C LEU A 30 11.26 1.07 14.83
N MET A 31 10.25 0.97 15.71
CA MET A 31 10.25 1.67 17.00
C MET A 31 11.37 1.18 17.91
N GLY A 32 11.69 -0.13 17.89
CA GLY A 32 12.83 -0.68 18.61
C GLY A 32 14.15 -0.09 18.12
N GLY A 33 14.36 -0.01 16.80
CA GLY A 33 15.53 0.63 16.20
C GLY A 33 15.67 2.10 16.58
N LEU A 34 14.57 2.88 16.49
CA LEU A 34 14.53 4.28 16.91
C LEU A 34 14.86 4.44 18.41
N THR A 35 14.31 3.58 19.25
CA THR A 35 14.56 3.58 20.70
C THR A 35 16.04 3.36 21.01
N ILE A 36 16.69 2.43 20.31
CA ILE A 36 18.12 2.18 20.49
C ILE A 36 18.94 3.41 20.09
N LEU A 37 18.60 4.08 18.99
CA LEU A 37 19.29 5.29 18.52
C LEU A 37 19.14 6.47 19.50
N VAL A 38 17.98 6.61 20.13
CA VAL A 38 17.73 7.64 21.15
C VAL A 38 18.47 7.34 22.45
N ILE A 39 18.42 6.09 22.95
CA ILE A 39 19.12 5.70 24.18
C ILE A 39 20.63 5.80 24.03
N THR A 40 21.16 5.45 22.86
CA THR A 40 22.58 5.60 22.55
C THR A 40 22.98 7.07 22.33
N GLY A 41 22.04 8.01 22.26
CA GLY A 41 22.35 9.43 22.06
C GLY A 41 22.87 9.76 20.66
N VAL A 42 22.70 8.84 19.70
CA VAL A 42 23.00 9.09 18.29
C VAL A 42 22.03 10.13 17.70
N ILE A 43 20.79 10.11 18.19
CA ILE A 43 19.72 11.03 17.80
C ILE A 43 19.09 11.57 19.09
N GLN A 44 18.78 12.86 19.13
CA GLN A 44 18.06 13.44 20.27
C GLN A 44 16.56 13.10 20.22
N ALA A 45 15.89 13.09 21.37
CA ALA A 45 14.44 12.81 21.43
C ALA A 45 13.63 13.80 20.58
N GLU A 46 14.06 15.06 20.52
CA GLU A 46 13.45 16.11 19.71
C GLU A 46 13.56 15.82 18.21
N GLU A 47 14.72 15.36 17.75
CA GLU A 47 14.95 14.95 16.35
C GLU A 47 14.14 13.70 15.99
N ALA A 48 14.04 12.73 16.91
CA ALA A 48 13.20 11.56 16.73
C ALA A 48 11.71 11.93 16.57
N ILE A 49 11.21 12.86 17.38
CA ILE A 49 9.82 13.36 17.30
C ILE A 49 9.62 14.20 16.03
N ALA A 50 10.60 15.02 15.64
CA ALA A 50 10.55 15.81 14.42
C ALA A 50 10.38 14.94 13.16
N GLY A 51 10.93 13.72 13.16
CA GLY A 51 10.73 12.75 12.09
C GLY A 51 9.26 12.37 11.85
N PHE A 52 8.41 12.41 12.88
CA PHE A 52 6.96 12.17 12.74
C PHE A 52 6.20 13.36 12.15
N ALA A 53 6.78 14.56 12.11
CA ALA A 53 6.18 15.73 11.49
C ALA A 53 6.49 15.84 9.99
N ASN A 54 7.02 14.78 9.37
CA ASN A 54 7.37 14.78 7.96
C ASN A 54 6.14 14.97 7.06
N GLU A 55 6.24 15.89 6.08
CA GLU A 55 5.16 16.19 5.13
C GLU A 55 4.65 14.94 4.41
N GLY A 56 5.54 14.00 4.08
CA GLY A 56 5.19 12.73 3.46
C GLY A 56 4.32 11.84 4.37
N LEU A 57 4.59 11.80 5.68
CA LEU A 57 3.75 11.06 6.63
C LEU A 57 2.33 11.64 6.66
N ILE A 58 2.23 12.97 6.71
CA ILE A 58 0.94 13.68 6.72
C ILE A 58 0.17 13.44 5.43
N ALA A 59 0.85 13.49 4.27
CA ALA A 59 0.23 13.20 2.97
C ALA A 59 -0.35 11.78 2.93
N VAL A 60 0.43 10.78 3.34
CA VAL A 60 -0.04 9.38 3.41
C VAL A 60 -1.22 9.22 4.37
N ALA A 61 -1.21 9.90 5.51
CA ALA A 61 -2.32 9.87 6.46
C ALA A 61 -3.63 10.41 5.83
N PHE A 62 -3.56 11.54 5.12
CA PHE A 62 -4.72 12.07 4.38
C PHE A 62 -5.23 11.09 3.33
N LEU A 63 -4.35 10.39 2.62
CA LEU A 63 -4.76 9.39 1.63
C LEU A 63 -5.48 8.20 2.24
N PHE A 64 -5.07 7.75 3.43
CA PHE A 64 -5.82 6.73 4.16
C PHE A 64 -7.22 7.20 4.53
N VAL A 65 -7.37 8.46 4.98
CA VAL A 65 -8.69 9.05 5.28
C VAL A 65 -9.57 9.14 4.03
N VAL A 66 -9.03 9.63 2.91
CA VAL A 66 -9.76 9.71 1.63
C VAL A 66 -10.14 8.31 1.13
N SER A 67 -9.21 7.36 1.19
CA SER A 67 -9.46 5.98 0.82
C SER A 67 -10.56 5.34 1.67
N GLU A 68 -10.59 5.61 2.97
CA GLU A 68 -11.61 5.11 3.88
C GLU A 68 -12.98 5.75 3.58
N GLY A 69 -13.01 7.06 3.32
CA GLY A 69 -14.23 7.77 2.92
C GLY A 69 -14.86 7.20 1.64
N ILE A 70 -14.02 6.88 0.64
CA ILE A 70 -14.46 6.20 -0.58
C ILE A 70 -14.99 4.79 -0.28
N ARG A 71 -14.35 4.06 0.64
CA ARG A 71 -14.81 2.72 1.05
C ARG A 71 -16.17 2.77 1.75
N GLN A 72 -16.37 3.69 2.69
CA GLN A 72 -17.61 3.82 3.47
C GLN A 72 -18.79 4.32 2.65
N THR A 73 -18.55 5.22 1.69
CA THR A 73 -19.61 5.72 0.79
C THR A 73 -20.10 4.66 -0.20
N GLY A 74 -19.44 3.50 -0.29
CA GLY A 74 -19.82 2.42 -1.19
C GLY A 74 -19.72 2.79 -2.67
N GLY A 75 -19.12 3.94 -3.00
CA GLY A 75 -19.03 4.47 -4.36
C GLY A 75 -18.47 3.44 -5.34
N PHE A 76 -17.50 2.64 -4.90
CA PHE A 76 -16.91 1.58 -5.73
C PHE A 76 -17.72 0.30 -5.84
N ALA A 77 -18.46 -0.10 -4.81
CA ALA A 77 -19.28 -1.31 -4.88
C ALA A 77 -20.44 -1.13 -5.89
N PHE A 78 -20.98 0.09 -5.97
CA PHE A 78 -22.05 0.43 -6.91
C PHE A 78 -21.52 0.63 -8.34
N THR A 79 -20.41 1.34 -8.51
CA THR A 79 -19.82 1.62 -9.84
C THR A 79 -19.11 0.41 -10.44
N GLY A 80 -18.48 -0.45 -9.61
CA GLY A 80 -17.71 -1.61 -10.09
C GLY A 80 -18.55 -2.65 -10.83
N GLN A 81 -19.77 -2.95 -10.37
CA GLN A 81 -20.68 -3.86 -11.09
C GLN A 81 -21.16 -3.27 -12.42
N GLN A 82 -21.41 -1.96 -12.49
CA GLN A 82 -21.78 -1.29 -13.75
C GLN A 82 -20.60 -1.15 -14.72
N MET A 83 -19.39 -0.86 -14.22
CA MET A 83 -18.18 -0.71 -15.04
C MET A 83 -17.70 -2.04 -15.64
N LEU A 84 -17.75 -3.12 -14.87
CA LEU A 84 -17.23 -4.42 -15.31
C LEU A 84 -18.13 -5.06 -16.38
N GLY A 85 -19.45 -4.85 -16.32
CA GLY A 85 -20.38 -5.30 -17.37
C GLY A 85 -20.30 -6.80 -17.68
N ARG A 86 -20.53 -7.18 -18.94
CA ARG A 86 -20.34 -8.54 -19.46
C ARG A 86 -19.18 -8.55 -20.45
N PRO A 87 -18.06 -9.24 -20.15
CA PRO A 87 -16.91 -9.30 -21.04
C PRO A 87 -17.14 -10.34 -22.14
N ASN A 88 -16.60 -10.09 -23.33
CA ASN A 88 -16.68 -11.01 -24.48
C ASN A 88 -15.53 -12.03 -24.53
N SER A 89 -14.41 -11.74 -23.84
CA SER A 89 -13.22 -12.58 -23.77
C SER A 89 -12.50 -12.42 -22.43
N LEU A 90 -11.54 -13.31 -22.12
CA LEU A 90 -10.70 -13.17 -20.92
C LEU A 90 -9.85 -11.89 -20.95
N THR A 91 -9.34 -11.49 -22.12
CA THR A 91 -8.56 -10.27 -22.30
C THR A 91 -9.41 -9.01 -22.07
N ASP A 92 -10.66 -9.00 -22.54
CA ASP A 92 -11.63 -7.94 -22.26
C ASP A 92 -11.95 -7.87 -20.77
N ALA A 93 -12.10 -9.02 -20.11
CA ALA A 93 -12.31 -9.08 -18.67
C ALA A 93 -11.11 -8.51 -17.87
N GLN A 94 -9.88 -8.81 -18.30
CA GLN A 94 -8.67 -8.26 -17.69
C GLN A 94 -8.57 -6.76 -17.90
N ALA A 95 -8.81 -6.25 -19.11
CA ALA A 95 -8.77 -4.82 -19.40
C ALA A 95 -9.77 -4.02 -18.56
N ARG A 96 -10.99 -4.55 -18.37
CA ARG A 96 -12.05 -3.93 -17.55
C ARG A 96 -11.72 -3.90 -16.06
N VAL A 97 -10.83 -4.77 -15.60
CA VAL A 97 -10.28 -4.72 -14.24
C VAL A 97 -9.10 -3.77 -14.18
N MET A 98 -8.15 -3.88 -15.11
CA MET A 98 -6.91 -3.12 -15.09
C MET A 98 -7.13 -1.61 -15.23
N VAL A 99 -8.00 -1.15 -16.14
CA VAL A 99 -8.17 0.28 -16.41
C VAL A 99 -8.72 1.05 -15.20
N PRO A 100 -9.85 0.65 -14.57
CA PRO A 100 -10.34 1.34 -13.38
C PRO A 100 -9.37 1.23 -12.21
N SER A 101 -8.72 0.08 -12.03
CA SER A 101 -7.78 -0.12 -10.93
C SER A 101 -6.51 0.71 -11.06
N ALA A 102 -5.97 0.88 -12.27
CA ALA A 102 -4.83 1.76 -12.51
C ALA A 102 -5.17 3.23 -12.25
N ILE A 103 -6.34 3.69 -12.72
CA ILE A 103 -6.81 5.06 -12.47
C ILE A 103 -6.99 5.29 -10.97
N LEU A 104 -7.55 4.33 -10.24
CA LEU A 104 -7.72 4.44 -8.80
C LEU A 104 -6.39 4.47 -8.06
N SER A 105 -5.48 3.57 -8.40
CA SER A 105 -4.15 3.55 -7.80
C SER A 105 -3.34 4.80 -8.12
N ALA A 106 -3.67 5.53 -9.19
CA ALA A 106 -3.06 6.82 -9.46
C ALA A 106 -3.47 7.91 -8.45
N PHE A 107 -4.52 7.72 -7.66
CA PHE A 107 -4.93 8.70 -6.63
C PHE A 107 -4.98 8.11 -5.22
N LEU A 108 -4.86 6.79 -5.09
CA LEU A 108 -4.94 6.06 -3.85
C LEU A 108 -3.76 5.10 -3.76
N ASN A 109 -3.32 4.79 -2.55
CA ASN A 109 -2.27 3.80 -2.36
C ASN A 109 -2.72 2.40 -2.85
N ASN A 110 -1.77 1.56 -3.26
CA ASN A 110 -2.06 0.27 -3.90
C ASN A 110 -2.86 -0.69 -2.99
N THR A 111 -2.55 -0.72 -1.70
CA THR A 111 -3.10 -1.68 -0.73
C THR A 111 -4.61 -1.52 -0.52
N PRO A 112 -5.15 -0.32 -0.23
CA PRO A 112 -6.59 -0.12 -0.15
C PRO A 112 -7.33 -0.43 -1.46
N VAL A 113 -6.78 -0.05 -2.62
CA VAL A 113 -7.42 -0.29 -3.93
C VAL A 113 -7.63 -1.77 -4.16
N VAL A 114 -6.59 -2.58 -3.94
CA VAL A 114 -6.69 -4.04 -4.09
C VAL A 114 -7.71 -4.61 -3.09
N ALA A 115 -7.67 -4.20 -1.83
CA ALA A 115 -8.59 -4.69 -0.80
C ALA A 115 -10.07 -4.36 -1.12
N MET A 116 -10.34 -3.18 -1.68
CA MET A 116 -11.68 -2.77 -2.10
C MET A 116 -12.16 -3.50 -3.36
N MET A 117 -11.27 -3.73 -4.32
CA MET A 117 -11.59 -4.38 -5.60
C MET A 117 -11.70 -5.90 -5.50
N MET A 118 -11.00 -6.52 -4.55
CA MET A 118 -10.96 -7.97 -4.35
C MET A 118 -12.35 -8.63 -4.20
N PRO A 119 -13.26 -8.16 -3.31
CA PRO A 119 -14.59 -8.76 -3.20
C PRO A 119 -15.42 -8.55 -4.47
N VAL A 120 -15.37 -7.35 -5.07
CA VAL A 120 -16.14 -7.01 -6.28
C VAL A 120 -15.74 -7.89 -7.47
N ILE A 121 -14.43 -8.05 -7.69
CA ILE A 121 -13.89 -8.88 -8.77
C ILE A 121 -14.17 -10.36 -8.51
N SER A 122 -14.07 -10.82 -7.25
CA SER A 122 -14.34 -12.21 -6.90
C SER A 122 -15.78 -12.60 -7.19
N ASP A 123 -16.74 -11.74 -6.85
CA ASP A 123 -18.16 -11.97 -7.12
C ASP A 123 -18.48 -11.86 -8.62
N TRP A 124 -17.87 -10.91 -9.32
CA TRP A 124 -18.05 -10.75 -10.76
C TRP A 124 -17.46 -11.92 -11.56
N ALA A 125 -16.26 -12.38 -11.20
CA ALA A 125 -15.60 -13.53 -11.80
C ALA A 125 -16.46 -14.80 -11.69
N LYS A 126 -17.06 -15.04 -10.52
CA LYS A 126 -18.01 -16.15 -10.30
C LYS A 126 -19.23 -16.04 -11.23
N LYS A 127 -19.83 -14.84 -11.36
CA LYS A 127 -20.97 -14.62 -12.27
C LYS A 127 -20.62 -14.88 -13.73
N MET A 128 -19.41 -14.50 -14.15
CA MET A 128 -18.93 -14.68 -15.53
C MET A 128 -18.26 -16.03 -15.79
N ARG A 129 -18.19 -16.92 -14.78
CA ARG A 129 -17.49 -18.23 -14.83
C ARG A 129 -16.02 -18.13 -15.23
N ILE A 130 -15.34 -17.06 -14.77
CA ILE A 130 -13.90 -16.85 -14.95
C ILE A 130 -13.18 -17.21 -13.65
N SER A 131 -12.00 -17.82 -13.74
CA SER A 131 -11.17 -18.04 -12.54
C SER A 131 -10.72 -16.71 -11.96
N VAL A 132 -11.00 -16.49 -10.67
CA VAL A 132 -10.64 -15.27 -9.93
C VAL A 132 -9.13 -14.99 -10.01
N SER A 133 -8.31 -16.04 -9.98
CA SER A 133 -6.84 -15.94 -10.07
C SER A 133 -6.35 -15.28 -11.37
N HIS A 134 -7.06 -15.45 -12.49
CA HIS A 134 -6.71 -14.80 -13.76
C HIS A 134 -6.97 -13.29 -13.78
N LEU A 135 -7.73 -12.76 -12.81
CA LEU A 135 -8.07 -11.34 -12.68
C LEU A 135 -7.34 -10.67 -11.52
N MET A 136 -6.99 -11.41 -10.46
CA MET A 136 -6.23 -10.87 -9.33
C MET A 136 -4.79 -10.48 -9.69
N LEU A 137 -4.10 -11.27 -10.52
CA LEU A 137 -2.73 -10.95 -10.92
C LEU A 137 -2.67 -9.65 -11.76
N PRO A 138 -3.51 -9.49 -12.80
CA PRO A 138 -3.56 -8.23 -13.56
C PRO A 138 -4.01 -7.02 -12.73
N LEU A 139 -4.94 -7.21 -11.78
CA LEU A 139 -5.34 -6.17 -10.82
C LEU A 139 -4.12 -5.66 -10.05
N SER A 140 -3.30 -6.56 -9.51
CA SER A 140 -2.12 -6.20 -8.73
C SER A 140 -1.11 -5.41 -9.57
N TYR A 141 -0.85 -5.83 -10.80
CA TYR A 141 0.06 -5.10 -11.70
C TYR A 141 -0.50 -3.74 -12.11
N ALA A 142 -1.79 -3.65 -12.42
CA ALA A 142 -2.43 -2.39 -12.75
C ALA A 142 -2.44 -1.41 -11.57
N ALA A 143 -2.67 -1.90 -10.35
CA ALA A 143 -2.56 -1.10 -9.14
C ALA A 143 -1.14 -0.55 -8.99
N ILE A 144 -0.11 -1.40 -9.01
CA ILE A 144 1.29 -0.95 -8.90
C ILE A 144 1.64 0.07 -9.99
N LEU A 145 1.32 -0.21 -11.25
CA LEU A 145 1.60 0.70 -12.38
C LEU A 145 0.87 2.04 -12.25
N GLY A 146 -0.40 2.01 -11.82
CA GLY A 146 -1.17 3.22 -11.54
C GLY A 146 -0.56 4.03 -10.40
N GLY A 147 -0.11 3.35 -9.35
CA GLY A 147 0.53 3.95 -8.18
C GLY A 147 1.76 4.78 -8.57
N LEU A 148 2.58 4.23 -9.46
CA LEU A 148 3.80 4.89 -9.96
C LEU A 148 3.53 6.10 -10.87
N CYS A 149 2.30 6.29 -11.34
CA CYS A 149 1.97 7.39 -12.24
C CYS A 149 1.81 8.73 -11.53
N THR A 150 1.67 8.75 -10.20
CA THR A 150 1.57 9.99 -9.43
C THR A 150 2.38 9.91 -8.14
N LEU A 151 2.84 11.07 -7.66
CA LEU A 151 3.45 11.22 -6.32
C LEU A 151 2.51 10.80 -5.18
N VAL A 152 1.22 10.59 -5.48
CA VAL A 152 0.17 10.29 -4.52
C VAL A 152 -0.02 8.78 -4.37
N GLY A 153 0.10 8.02 -5.46
CA GLY A 153 -0.18 6.59 -5.48
C GLY A 153 0.90 5.74 -4.80
N THR A 154 2.17 5.93 -5.15
CA THR A 154 3.35 5.29 -4.54
C THR A 154 4.63 5.91 -5.05
#